data_AF-A0A671KUM2-F1
#
_entry.id   AF-A0A671KUM2-F1
#
_cell.length_a   1.000
_cell.length_b   1.000
_cell.length_c   1.000
_cell.angle_alpha   90.00
_cell.angle_beta   90.00
_cell.angle_gamma   90.00
#
_symmetry.space_group_name_H-M   'P 1'
#
loop_
_entity.id
_entity.type
_entity.pdbx_description
1 polymer ?
#
loop_
_entity_poly.entity_id
_entity_poly.type
_entity_poly.pdbx_seq_one_letter_code
_entity_poly.pdbx_strand_id
1 'polypeptide(L)'
;MSSEMYDCMVIGAGIQGSCTAYQLAKNKQKTLLLEQFVLPHSRGSSHGQTRVIRKTYEEDFYVQMMQESYELWAQLEREAGVELRTGLLVMGPENREGFSHLKATMQRHKIPTVFLEKQEFSQHIPSVNLTDGNGALIDNHRVFQSSGGVIKDGEKVIDIMPGAVGGRLVITAGPWANTLLTHTGLQLLLKVVKINVCYWKEKIPGTYSVGQRFPCFIEMESKEGEYDIYGLPSNEYPGLMKVTLLHGNNRHSHTEPDERDKQTDRGDIDILVRYVTRCLSGLVPVPAVVENCMYMVTPDRNFVLDSHSTYGNTIIGAGFSGYGFKFGPIIGKLLSQLAMGQVPSYDLSPFRIQRFQSHARSSL
;
A
#
# COMPACT_ATOMS: atom_id res chain seq x y z
N MET A 1 -28.54 -23.66 -13.26
CA MET A 1 -27.09 -23.59 -12.94
C MET A 1 -26.94 -24.03 -11.49
N SER A 2 -26.04 -24.94 -11.15
CA SER A 2 -25.76 -25.26 -9.74
C SER A 2 -25.03 -24.09 -9.11
N SER A 3 -25.62 -23.47 -8.08
CA SER A 3 -24.94 -22.46 -7.27
C SER A 3 -23.81 -23.14 -6.47
N GLU A 4 -22.58 -22.99 -6.93
CA GLU A 4 -21.43 -23.37 -6.13
C GLU A 4 -21.40 -22.51 -4.85
N MET A 5 -21.62 -23.13 -3.70
CA MET A 5 -21.42 -22.47 -2.42
C MET A 5 -19.92 -22.39 -2.10
N TYR A 6 -19.52 -21.28 -1.48
CA TYR A 6 -18.17 -20.99 -1.00
C TYR A 6 -18.28 -20.54 0.47
N ASP A 7 -17.36 -20.97 1.32
CA ASP A 7 -17.37 -20.58 2.74
C ASP A 7 -17.08 -19.09 2.90
N CYS A 8 -16.20 -18.57 2.03
CA CYS A 8 -15.79 -17.17 1.99
C CYS A 8 -15.68 -16.67 0.54
N MET A 9 -16.13 -15.44 0.31
CA MET A 9 -15.94 -14.69 -0.93
C MET A 9 -15.15 -13.42 -0.63
N VAL A 10 -14.17 -13.09 -1.46
CA VAL A 10 -13.33 -11.89 -1.32
C VAL A 10 -13.46 -11.06 -2.60
N ILE A 11 -13.83 -9.78 -2.49
CA ILE A 11 -13.95 -8.85 -3.62
C ILE A 11 -12.74 -7.92 -3.66
N GLY A 12 -12.03 -7.94 -4.80
CA GLY A 12 -10.81 -7.19 -5.09
C GLY A 12 -9.55 -8.04 -4.90
N ALA A 13 -8.93 -8.50 -6.00
CA ALA A 13 -7.67 -9.24 -6.01
C ALA A 13 -6.42 -8.35 -5.97
N GLY A 14 -6.55 -7.13 -5.42
CA GLY A 14 -5.41 -6.35 -4.96
C GLY A 14 -4.66 -7.04 -3.82
N ILE A 15 -3.59 -6.41 -3.31
CA ILE A 15 -2.71 -7.01 -2.29
C ILE A 15 -3.46 -7.51 -1.05
N GLN A 16 -4.44 -6.74 -0.56
CA GLN A 16 -5.17 -7.06 0.66
C GLN A 16 -6.10 -8.26 0.48
N GLY A 17 -6.92 -8.27 -0.57
CA GLY A 17 -7.82 -9.39 -0.87
C GLY A 17 -7.06 -10.65 -1.25
N SER A 18 -5.94 -10.54 -1.98
CA SER A 18 -5.08 -11.68 -2.30
C SER A 18 -4.47 -12.32 -1.05
N CYS A 19 -3.90 -11.51 -0.14
CA CYS A 19 -3.39 -12.02 1.14
C CYS A 19 -4.50 -12.57 2.04
N THR A 20 -5.70 -11.98 2.02
CA THR A 20 -6.87 -12.50 2.77
C THR A 20 -7.31 -13.85 2.22
N ALA A 21 -7.47 -13.97 0.90
CA ALA A 21 -7.89 -15.19 0.23
C ALA A 21 -6.87 -16.32 0.44
N TYR A 22 -5.57 -16.02 0.32
CA TYR A 22 -4.49 -16.94 0.69
C TYR A 22 -4.62 -17.45 2.14
N GLN A 23 -4.82 -16.56 3.12
CA GLN A 23 -4.96 -16.97 4.53
C GLN A 23 -6.23 -17.80 4.76
N LEU A 24 -7.34 -17.48 4.08
CA LEU A 24 -8.59 -18.26 4.15
C LEU A 24 -8.41 -19.67 3.58
N ALA A 25 -7.80 -19.80 2.39
CA ALA A 25 -7.49 -21.10 1.78
C ALA A 25 -6.51 -21.93 2.64
N LYS A 26 -5.50 -21.29 3.22
CA LYS A 26 -4.56 -21.91 4.18
C LYS A 26 -5.27 -22.44 5.45
N ASN A 27 -6.34 -21.76 5.87
CA ASN A 27 -7.26 -22.22 6.93
C ASN A 27 -8.42 -23.10 6.40
N LYS A 28 -8.22 -23.73 5.22
CA LYS A 28 -9.12 -24.71 4.59
C LYS A 28 -10.54 -24.21 4.31
N GLN A 29 -10.75 -22.89 4.22
CA GLN A 29 -12.03 -22.31 3.80
C GLN A 29 -12.12 -22.38 2.26
N LYS A 30 -13.21 -22.94 1.73
CA LYS A 30 -13.48 -22.92 0.28
C LYS A 30 -13.71 -21.47 -0.15
N THR A 31 -12.71 -20.88 -0.80
CA THR A 31 -12.63 -19.42 -0.99
C THR A 31 -12.69 -19.04 -2.46
N LEU A 32 -13.55 -18.07 -2.78
CA LEU A 32 -13.62 -17.41 -4.08
C LEU A 32 -13.01 -16.00 -3.98
N LEU A 33 -12.10 -15.66 -4.88
CA LEU A 33 -11.54 -14.32 -5.05
C LEU A 33 -12.05 -13.73 -6.38
N LEU A 34 -12.71 -12.56 -6.31
CA LEU A 34 -13.30 -11.85 -7.45
C LEU A 34 -12.51 -10.58 -7.77
N GLU A 35 -12.21 -10.32 -9.04
CA GLU A 35 -11.60 -9.08 -9.52
C GLU A 35 -12.30 -8.58 -10.78
N GLN A 36 -12.55 -7.27 -10.86
CA GLN A 36 -13.30 -6.65 -11.95
C GLN A 36 -12.48 -6.45 -13.24
N PHE A 37 -11.17 -6.66 -13.18
CA PHE A 37 -10.23 -6.53 -14.29
C PHE A 37 -9.47 -7.84 -14.50
N VAL A 38 -8.97 -8.07 -15.71
CA VAL A 38 -8.08 -9.23 -15.98
C VAL A 38 -6.74 -9.02 -15.28
N LEU A 39 -6.21 -10.06 -14.65
CA LEU A 39 -4.96 -10.01 -13.88
C LEU A 39 -3.72 -10.34 -14.75
N PRO A 40 -2.57 -9.68 -14.53
CA PRO A 40 -2.36 -8.49 -13.71
C PRO A 40 -2.79 -7.19 -14.45
N HIS A 41 -3.23 -6.17 -13.70
CA HIS A 41 -3.67 -4.87 -14.27
C HIS A 41 -3.08 -3.64 -13.56
N SER A 42 -3.05 -2.51 -14.28
CA SER A 42 -2.62 -1.19 -13.78
C SER A 42 -3.76 -0.29 -13.27
N ARG A 43 -5.00 -0.79 -13.23
CA ARG A 43 -6.17 0.02 -12.83
C ARG A 43 -6.32 0.26 -11.32
N GLY A 44 -5.75 -0.59 -10.47
CA GLY A 44 -5.93 -0.51 -9.00
C GLY A 44 -4.88 0.35 -8.28
N SER A 45 -4.59 0.00 -7.02
CA SER A 45 -3.54 0.63 -6.18
C SER A 45 -2.33 -0.28 -5.92
N SER A 46 -2.38 -1.54 -6.39
CA SER A 46 -1.37 -2.58 -6.12
C SER A 46 -0.42 -2.85 -7.30
N HIS A 47 -0.57 -2.14 -8.42
CA HIS A 47 0.25 -2.30 -9.64
C HIS A 47 1.62 -1.62 -9.57
N GLY A 48 2.50 -1.86 -10.54
CA GLY A 48 3.88 -1.37 -10.50
C GLY A 48 4.73 -2.21 -9.53
N GLN A 49 5.98 -2.42 -9.88
CA GLN A 49 6.74 -3.59 -9.43
C GLN A 49 7.34 -3.44 -8.03
N THR A 50 7.58 -2.20 -7.56
CA THR A 50 8.21 -1.95 -6.25
C THR A 50 7.33 -1.14 -5.31
N ARG A 51 7.56 -1.33 -4.01
CA ARG A 51 6.92 -0.62 -2.88
C ARG A 51 7.91 -0.47 -1.73
N VAL A 52 7.86 0.66 -1.04
CA VAL A 52 8.60 0.84 0.22
C VAL A 52 7.98 -0.04 1.30
N ILE A 53 8.81 -0.85 1.97
CA ILE A 53 8.49 -1.56 3.21
C ILE A 53 9.34 -0.97 4.35
N ARG A 54 8.74 -0.76 5.53
CA ARG A 54 9.37 -0.13 6.69
C ARG A 54 8.79 -0.63 7.99
N LYS A 55 9.60 -0.75 9.04
CA LYS A 55 9.13 -0.85 10.44
C LYS A 55 8.89 0.53 11.07
N THR A 56 9.44 1.59 10.47
CA THR A 56 9.35 2.95 11.03
C THR A 56 7.95 3.51 10.84
N TYR A 57 7.25 3.80 11.93
CA TYR A 57 5.92 4.42 11.98
C TYR A 57 5.83 5.35 13.19
N GLU A 58 4.88 6.27 13.17
CA GLU A 58 4.66 7.17 14.30
C GLU A 58 3.84 6.46 15.39
N GLU A 59 2.82 5.72 14.98
CA GLU A 59 1.88 4.99 15.82
C GLU A 59 2.41 3.60 16.23
N ASP A 60 2.38 3.31 17.53
CA ASP A 60 2.91 2.06 18.10
C ASP A 60 2.26 0.80 17.50
N PHE A 61 0.95 0.84 17.25
CA PHE A 61 0.22 -0.31 16.69
C PHE A 61 0.69 -0.67 15.28
N TYR A 62 1.11 0.30 14.45
CA TYR A 62 1.68 0.02 13.14
C TYR A 62 3.08 -0.59 13.23
N VAL A 63 3.90 -0.18 14.19
CA VAL A 63 5.23 -0.79 14.42
C VAL A 63 5.07 -2.25 14.84
N GLN A 64 4.15 -2.53 15.78
CA GLN A 64 3.83 -3.87 16.26
C GLN A 64 3.27 -4.77 15.15
N MET A 65 2.36 -4.27 14.31
CA MET A 65 1.85 -5.01 13.14
C MET A 65 2.94 -5.24 12.09
N MET A 66 3.83 -4.27 11.86
CA MET A 66 4.92 -4.44 10.89
C MET A 66 5.90 -5.52 11.34
N GLN A 67 6.16 -5.71 12.64
CA GLN A 67 7.05 -6.77 13.11
C GLN A 67 6.61 -8.14 12.59
N GLU A 68 5.35 -8.54 12.81
CA GLU A 68 4.82 -9.80 12.26
C GLU A 68 4.70 -9.74 10.73
N SER A 69 4.34 -8.58 10.14
CA SER A 69 4.23 -8.45 8.68
C SER A 69 5.53 -8.80 7.94
N TYR A 70 6.70 -8.46 8.48
CA TYR A 70 7.99 -8.89 7.90
C TYR A 70 8.19 -10.41 7.94
N GLU A 71 7.76 -11.08 9.02
CA GLU A 71 7.85 -12.54 9.15
C GLU A 71 6.89 -13.24 8.17
N LEU A 72 5.69 -12.68 7.99
CA LEU A 72 4.70 -13.15 7.02
C LEU A 72 5.12 -12.89 5.56
N TRP A 73 5.78 -11.77 5.26
CA TRP A 73 6.42 -11.55 3.95
C TRP A 73 7.50 -12.59 3.70
N ALA A 74 8.40 -12.83 4.67
CA ALA A 74 9.43 -13.86 4.55
C ALA A 74 8.86 -15.27 4.42
N GLN A 75 7.67 -15.53 4.97
CA GLN A 75 6.95 -16.77 4.73
C GLN A 75 6.41 -16.87 3.28
N LEU A 76 5.78 -15.82 2.76
CA LEU A 76 5.29 -15.77 1.39
C LEU A 76 6.42 -15.90 0.36
N GLU A 77 7.57 -15.27 0.59
CA GLU A 77 8.80 -15.46 -0.19
C GLU A 77 9.18 -16.94 -0.33
N ARG A 78 9.28 -17.65 0.80
CA ARG A 78 9.63 -19.08 0.83
C ARG A 78 8.58 -19.97 0.18
N GLU A 79 7.29 -19.66 0.38
CA GLU A 79 6.18 -20.44 -0.20
C GLU A 79 6.00 -20.19 -1.70
N ALA A 80 6.31 -18.98 -2.19
CA ALA A 80 6.27 -18.64 -3.63
C ALA A 80 7.57 -18.96 -4.38
N GLY A 81 8.69 -19.11 -3.67
CA GLY A 81 10.02 -19.35 -4.25
C GLY A 81 10.68 -18.09 -4.81
N VAL A 82 10.54 -16.94 -4.13
CA VAL A 82 11.06 -15.63 -4.55
C VAL A 82 11.75 -14.89 -3.41
N GLU A 83 12.61 -13.92 -3.72
CA GLU A 83 13.40 -13.13 -2.74
C GLU A 83 13.12 -11.63 -2.89
N LEU A 84 12.61 -10.95 -1.85
CA LEU A 84 12.54 -9.48 -1.82
C LEU A 84 13.84 -8.92 -1.24
N ARG A 85 14.34 -7.83 -1.85
CA ARG A 85 15.47 -7.06 -1.32
C ARG A 85 14.95 -5.83 -0.57
N THR A 86 15.53 -5.53 0.58
CA THR A 86 15.06 -4.45 1.46
C THR A 86 16.18 -3.51 1.90
N GLY A 87 15.84 -2.22 2.05
CA GLY A 87 16.72 -1.16 2.55
C GLY A 87 16.01 0.19 2.43
N LEU A 88 15.94 0.94 3.53
CA LEU A 88 15.24 2.23 3.57
C LEU A 88 16.04 3.27 4.37
N LEU A 89 16.21 4.42 3.75
CA LEU A 89 16.64 5.67 4.37
C LEU A 89 15.41 6.54 4.67
N VAL A 90 15.36 7.21 5.82
CA VAL A 90 14.37 8.25 6.08
C VAL A 90 15.12 9.54 6.42
N MET A 91 14.77 10.60 5.71
CA MET A 91 15.34 11.94 5.83
C MET A 91 14.21 12.89 6.27
N GLY A 92 14.54 13.89 7.06
CA GLY A 92 13.58 14.91 7.48
C GLY A 92 14.25 16.01 8.29
N PRO A 93 13.61 17.18 8.42
CA PRO A 93 14.07 18.25 9.30
C PRO A 93 13.97 17.81 10.77
N GLU A 94 15.11 17.74 11.48
CA GLU A 94 15.17 17.27 12.87
C GLU A 94 14.31 18.05 13.86
N ASN A 95 13.99 19.31 13.55
CA ASN A 95 13.22 20.21 14.39
C ASN A 95 11.70 20.22 14.10
N ARG A 96 11.19 19.28 13.28
CA ARG A 96 9.76 19.14 13.01
C ARG A 96 9.19 17.88 13.68
N GLU A 97 7.88 17.91 13.92
CA GLU A 97 7.21 16.97 14.82
C GLU A 97 7.20 15.54 14.29
N GLY A 98 6.86 15.33 13.00
CA GLY A 98 6.76 13.98 12.41
C GLY A 98 8.08 13.21 12.47
N PHE A 99 9.19 13.83 12.08
CA PHE A 99 10.51 13.19 12.14
C PHE A 99 10.99 12.96 13.59
N SER A 100 10.68 13.90 14.50
CA SER A 100 10.98 13.76 15.94
C SER A 100 10.19 12.61 16.58
N HIS A 101 8.90 12.49 16.26
CA HIS A 101 8.03 11.43 16.77
C HIS A 101 8.44 10.06 16.20
N LEU A 102 8.79 9.99 14.91
CA LEU A 102 9.34 8.80 14.28
C LEU A 102 10.62 8.32 15.01
N LYS A 103 11.56 9.24 15.30
CA LYS A 103 12.80 8.97 16.05
C LYS A 103 12.50 8.42 17.45
N ALA A 104 11.57 9.03 18.18
CA ALA A 104 11.15 8.58 19.51
C ALA A 104 10.49 7.19 19.49
N THR A 105 9.60 6.93 18.53
CA THR A 105 8.95 5.61 18.39
C THR A 105 9.95 4.52 18.00
N MET A 106 10.95 4.80 17.15
CA MET A 106 12.01 3.81 16.83
C MET A 106 12.90 3.46 18.02
N GLN A 107 13.23 4.45 18.87
CA GLN A 107 13.95 4.21 20.12
C GLN A 107 13.10 3.38 21.11
N ARG A 108 11.81 3.70 21.26
CA ARG A 108 10.85 2.98 22.12
C ARG A 108 10.77 1.48 21.79
N HIS A 109 10.64 1.14 20.50
CA HIS A 109 10.55 -0.25 20.01
C HIS A 109 11.90 -0.91 19.72
N LYS A 110 13.03 -0.24 20.03
CA LYS A 110 14.39 -0.76 19.81
C LYS A 110 14.66 -1.25 18.39
N ILE A 111 14.07 -0.57 17.38
CA ILE A 111 14.27 -0.92 15.97
C ILE A 111 15.71 -0.57 15.58
N PRO A 112 16.55 -1.52 15.11
CA PRO A 112 17.92 -1.23 14.71
C PRO A 112 17.97 -0.13 13.63
N THR A 113 18.47 1.04 14.01
CA THR A 113 18.43 2.26 13.22
C THR A 113 19.74 3.03 13.44
N VAL A 114 20.37 3.49 12.36
CA VAL A 114 21.50 4.42 12.42
C VAL A 114 20.97 5.81 12.11
N PHE A 115 21.20 6.76 13.01
CA PHE A 115 20.92 8.18 12.79
C PHE A 115 22.20 8.85 12.31
N LEU A 116 22.12 9.64 11.24
CA LEU A 116 23.24 10.34 10.62
C LEU A 116 22.94 11.84 10.56
N GLU A 117 23.88 12.66 10.98
CA GLU A 117 23.79 14.11 10.80
C GLU A 117 24.17 14.52 9.37
N LYS A 118 23.77 15.74 8.97
CA LYS A 118 24.00 16.28 7.61
C LYS A 118 25.47 16.21 7.17
N GLN A 119 26.42 16.34 8.08
CA GLN A 119 27.86 16.35 7.79
C GLN A 119 28.42 14.94 7.51
N GLU A 120 27.75 13.90 8.02
CA GLU A 120 28.17 12.49 7.92
C GLU A 120 27.61 11.82 6.66
N PHE A 121 26.49 12.35 6.14
CA PHE A 121 25.73 11.78 5.03
C PHE A 121 26.55 11.55 3.75
N SER A 122 27.39 12.53 3.37
CA SER A 122 28.24 12.44 2.17
C SER A 122 29.42 11.48 2.32
N GLN A 123 29.76 11.06 3.54
CA GLN A 123 30.84 10.10 3.81
C GLN A 123 30.34 8.65 3.76
N HIS A 124 29.06 8.42 4.04
CA HIS A 124 28.46 7.08 4.13
C HIS A 124 27.89 6.53 2.81
N ILE A 125 27.72 7.38 1.76
CA ILE A 125 27.23 6.94 0.44
C ILE A 125 28.11 7.46 -0.74
N PRO A 126 29.40 7.07 -0.87
CA PRO A 126 30.20 7.29 -2.08
C PRO A 126 30.30 6.03 -2.96
N SER A 127 29.97 6.11 -4.25
CA SER A 127 30.14 5.14 -5.36
C SER A 127 30.87 3.79 -5.08
N VAL A 128 30.19 2.63 -5.18
CA VAL A 128 30.77 1.28 -4.89
C VAL A 128 30.39 0.15 -5.87
N ASN A 129 31.37 -0.73 -6.15
CA ASN A 129 31.30 -1.98 -6.91
C ASN A 129 31.16 -3.23 -5.99
N LEU A 130 30.66 -4.41 -6.38
CA LEU A 130 30.26 -4.96 -7.69
C LEU A 130 29.29 -6.16 -7.50
N THR A 131 28.92 -6.81 -8.62
CA THR A 131 28.28 -8.14 -8.81
C THR A 131 26.85 -8.40 -8.32
N ASP A 132 26.08 -8.89 -9.29
CA ASP A 132 24.78 -9.57 -9.36
C ASP A 132 23.54 -9.01 -8.63
N GLY A 133 22.47 -8.95 -9.42
CA GLY A 133 21.19 -8.33 -9.08
C GLY A 133 20.01 -9.26 -9.27
N ASN A 134 18.85 -8.81 -8.78
CA ASN A 134 17.48 -9.14 -9.18
C ASN A 134 16.53 -8.51 -8.15
N GLY A 135 15.27 -8.31 -8.53
CA GLY A 135 14.18 -7.92 -7.64
C GLY A 135 12.93 -8.74 -7.97
N ALA A 136 12.03 -8.93 -7.01
CA ALA A 136 10.93 -9.88 -7.13
C ALA A 136 9.53 -9.25 -7.08
N LEU A 137 8.60 -9.91 -7.77
CA LEU A 137 7.17 -9.75 -7.66
C LEU A 137 6.61 -11.01 -6.97
N ILE A 138 5.83 -10.85 -5.89
CA ILE A 138 5.21 -11.99 -5.20
C ILE A 138 3.88 -12.32 -5.87
N ASP A 139 3.83 -13.49 -6.52
CA ASP A 139 2.61 -14.09 -7.05
C ASP A 139 1.81 -14.78 -5.92
N ASN A 140 1.07 -13.97 -5.17
CA ASN A 140 0.13 -14.47 -4.16
C ASN A 140 -1.01 -15.32 -4.76
N HIS A 141 -1.30 -15.16 -6.06
CA HIS A 141 -2.40 -15.84 -6.75
C HIS A 141 -2.09 -17.31 -6.96
N ARG A 142 -0.87 -17.64 -7.42
CA ARG A 142 -0.40 -19.02 -7.55
C ARG A 142 -0.37 -19.76 -6.21
N VAL A 143 0.07 -19.13 -5.12
CA VAL A 143 0.08 -19.75 -3.78
C VAL A 143 -1.35 -20.01 -3.29
N PHE A 144 -2.27 -19.05 -3.47
CA PHE A 144 -3.70 -19.21 -3.17
C PHE A 144 -4.35 -20.35 -3.97
N GLN A 145 -4.13 -20.41 -5.29
CA GLN A 145 -4.65 -21.49 -6.15
C GLN A 145 -4.08 -22.86 -5.75
N SER A 146 -2.79 -22.95 -5.42
CA SER A 146 -2.18 -24.19 -4.92
C SER A 146 -2.78 -24.67 -3.58
N SER A 147 -3.41 -23.76 -2.83
CA SER A 147 -4.13 -24.04 -1.59
C SER A 147 -5.63 -24.38 -1.82
N GLY A 148 -6.06 -24.58 -3.07
CA GLY A 148 -7.45 -24.88 -3.43
C GLY A 148 -8.36 -23.66 -3.61
N GLY A 149 -7.78 -22.46 -3.66
CA GLY A 149 -8.51 -21.21 -3.91
C GLY A 149 -8.97 -21.04 -5.37
N VAL A 150 -10.15 -20.45 -5.58
CA VAL A 150 -10.67 -20.11 -6.90
C VAL A 150 -10.54 -18.61 -7.14
N ILE A 151 -9.93 -18.20 -8.25
CA ILE A 151 -9.90 -16.80 -8.71
C ILE A 151 -10.82 -16.68 -9.91
N LYS A 152 -11.59 -15.59 -9.99
CA LYS A 152 -12.27 -15.14 -11.20
C LYS A 152 -11.99 -13.66 -11.41
N ASP A 153 -11.33 -13.35 -12.51
CA ASP A 153 -10.92 -12.01 -12.92
C ASP A 153 -11.71 -11.54 -14.15
N GLY A 154 -11.76 -10.23 -14.39
CA GLY A 154 -12.69 -9.62 -15.35
C GLY A 154 -14.17 -9.63 -14.93
N GLU A 155 -14.48 -10.07 -13.71
CA GLU A 155 -15.83 -10.23 -13.15
C GLU A 155 -16.16 -9.08 -12.19
N LYS A 156 -16.77 -8.01 -12.71
CA LYS A 156 -17.18 -6.87 -11.88
C LYS A 156 -18.41 -7.24 -11.06
N VAL A 157 -18.27 -7.24 -9.72
CA VAL A 157 -19.43 -7.27 -8.82
C VAL A 157 -20.21 -5.97 -8.99
N ILE A 158 -21.48 -6.10 -9.37
CA ILE A 158 -22.40 -4.97 -9.64
C ILE A 158 -23.43 -4.73 -8.54
N ASP A 159 -23.61 -5.69 -7.63
CA ASP A 159 -24.56 -5.62 -6.52
C ASP A 159 -24.17 -6.60 -5.42
N ILE A 160 -24.62 -6.36 -4.19
CA ILE A 160 -24.43 -7.24 -3.04
C ILE A 160 -25.78 -7.43 -2.37
N MET A 161 -26.30 -8.67 -2.37
CA MET A 161 -27.55 -9.04 -1.73
C MET A 161 -27.28 -9.83 -0.44
N PRO A 162 -27.31 -9.20 0.75
CA PRO A 162 -27.04 -9.89 2.02
C PRO A 162 -28.07 -11.00 2.28
N GLY A 163 -27.58 -12.17 2.68
CA GLY A 163 -28.43 -13.34 2.97
C GLY A 163 -28.87 -14.16 1.75
N ALA A 164 -28.57 -13.73 0.52
CA ALA A 164 -28.95 -14.48 -0.69
C ALA A 164 -28.15 -15.78 -0.91
N VAL A 165 -26.94 -15.87 -0.36
CA VAL A 165 -26.05 -17.05 -0.43
C VAL A 165 -25.39 -17.26 0.94
N GLY A 166 -25.28 -18.51 1.38
CA GLY A 166 -24.53 -18.84 2.60
C GLY A 166 -23.04 -18.60 2.42
N GLY A 167 -22.40 -17.99 3.43
CA GLY A 167 -20.96 -17.70 3.44
C GLY A 167 -20.61 -16.39 4.16
N ARG A 168 -19.31 -16.07 4.22
CA ARG A 168 -18.80 -14.74 4.60
C ARG A 168 -18.33 -13.98 3.38
N LEU A 169 -18.45 -12.66 3.44
CA LEU A 169 -17.98 -11.73 2.41
C LEU A 169 -16.84 -10.88 2.96
N VAL A 170 -15.78 -10.67 2.20
CA VAL A 170 -14.73 -9.69 2.50
C VAL A 170 -14.63 -8.69 1.35
N ILE A 171 -14.76 -7.40 1.65
CA ILE A 171 -14.71 -6.32 0.67
C ILE A 171 -13.37 -5.60 0.80
N THR A 172 -12.51 -5.78 -0.21
CA THR A 172 -11.17 -5.18 -0.32
C THR A 172 -10.96 -4.48 -1.68
N ALA A 173 -12.04 -3.99 -2.29
CA ALA A 173 -12.13 -3.47 -3.66
C ALA A 173 -11.36 -2.15 -3.95
N GLY A 174 -10.40 -1.78 -3.10
CA GLY A 174 -9.57 -0.58 -3.28
C GLY A 174 -10.45 0.67 -3.46
N PRO A 175 -10.09 1.60 -4.36
CA PRO A 175 -10.86 2.82 -4.63
C PRO A 175 -12.37 2.65 -4.91
N TRP A 176 -12.83 1.48 -5.33
CA TRP A 176 -14.24 1.18 -5.58
C TRP A 176 -15.02 0.72 -4.33
N ALA A 177 -14.42 0.73 -3.14
CA ALA A 177 -15.07 0.21 -1.92
C ALA A 177 -16.41 0.89 -1.62
N ASN A 178 -16.50 2.22 -1.66
CA ASN A 178 -17.78 2.92 -1.44
C ASN A 178 -18.81 2.65 -2.55
N THR A 179 -18.37 2.44 -3.79
CA THR A 179 -19.26 2.05 -4.89
C THR A 179 -20.00 0.76 -4.55
N LEU A 180 -19.30 -0.25 -4.01
CA LEU A 180 -19.90 -1.51 -3.58
C LEU A 180 -20.70 -1.39 -2.27
N LEU A 181 -20.18 -0.68 -1.27
CA LEU A 181 -20.83 -0.56 0.05
C LEU A 181 -22.13 0.25 -0.01
N THR A 182 -22.31 1.12 -1.01
CA THR A 182 -23.59 1.80 -1.28
C THR A 182 -24.75 0.81 -1.42
N HIS A 183 -24.51 -0.36 -2.04
CA HIS A 183 -25.52 -1.42 -2.19
C HIS A 183 -25.94 -2.06 -0.86
N THR A 184 -25.08 -2.02 0.16
CA THR A 184 -25.37 -2.54 1.50
C THR A 184 -25.88 -1.46 2.47
N GLY A 185 -26.08 -0.23 1.98
CA GLY A 185 -26.52 0.92 2.79
C GLY A 185 -25.42 1.51 3.70
N LEU A 186 -24.14 1.21 3.43
CA LEU A 186 -23.01 1.75 4.19
C LEU A 186 -22.18 2.69 3.31
N GLN A 187 -21.86 3.88 3.83
CA GLN A 187 -20.93 4.81 3.20
C GLN A 187 -19.81 5.13 4.18
N LEU A 188 -18.56 4.92 3.77
CA LEU A 188 -17.39 5.27 4.55
C LEU A 188 -16.87 6.66 4.18
N LEU A 189 -16.29 7.37 5.15
CA LEU A 189 -15.56 8.61 4.88
C LEU A 189 -14.23 8.27 4.19
N LEU A 190 -14.26 8.20 2.85
CA LEU A 190 -13.12 7.84 2.01
C LEU A 190 -13.00 8.84 0.86
N LYS A 191 -11.79 9.38 0.68
CA LYS A 191 -11.44 10.22 -0.46
C LYS A 191 -10.50 9.45 -1.38
N VAL A 192 -10.93 9.20 -2.61
CA VAL A 192 -10.05 8.68 -3.66
C VAL A 192 -9.20 9.82 -4.22
N VAL A 193 -7.90 9.60 -4.34
CA VAL A 193 -6.94 10.57 -4.90
C VAL A 193 -6.02 9.91 -5.92
N LYS A 194 -5.81 10.57 -7.07
CA LYS A 194 -4.81 10.22 -8.07
C LYS A 194 -3.41 10.54 -7.55
N ILE A 195 -2.45 9.66 -7.86
CA ILE A 195 -1.03 9.85 -7.58
C ILE A 195 -0.26 9.64 -8.89
N ASN A 196 0.44 10.67 -9.38
CA ASN A 196 1.33 10.54 -10.54
C ASN A 196 2.67 9.92 -10.11
N VAL A 197 2.93 8.67 -10.47
CA VAL A 197 4.18 7.96 -10.15
C VAL A 197 5.21 8.27 -11.24
N CYS A 198 6.24 9.02 -10.88
CA CYS A 198 7.21 9.56 -11.84
C CYS A 198 8.54 8.79 -11.80
N TYR A 199 9.03 8.45 -13.00
CA TYR A 199 10.34 7.82 -13.20
C TYR A 199 11.25 8.75 -14.00
N TRP A 200 12.49 8.89 -13.56
CA TRP A 200 13.42 9.94 -13.96
C TRP A 200 14.68 9.30 -14.53
N LYS A 201 15.09 9.72 -15.72
CA LYS A 201 16.23 9.12 -16.41
C LYS A 201 17.53 9.47 -15.71
N GLU A 202 18.35 8.48 -15.42
CA GLU A 202 19.72 8.66 -14.93
C GLU A 202 20.59 9.27 -16.04
N LYS A 203 21.37 10.32 -15.72
CA LYS A 203 22.34 10.91 -16.67
C LYS A 203 23.48 9.94 -16.98
N ILE A 204 23.89 9.16 -15.98
CA ILE A 204 24.83 8.04 -16.10
C ILE A 204 24.07 6.79 -15.66
N PRO A 205 23.79 5.83 -16.56
CA PRO A 205 23.07 4.61 -16.21
C PRO A 205 23.75 3.82 -15.08
N GLY A 206 22.95 3.33 -14.14
CA GLY A 206 23.38 2.59 -12.96
C GLY A 206 23.53 3.44 -11.69
N THR A 207 23.67 4.78 -11.80
CA THR A 207 24.02 5.66 -10.67
C THR A 207 23.10 5.54 -9.45
N TYR A 208 21.80 5.35 -9.65
CA TYR A 208 20.82 5.20 -8.56
C TYR A 208 20.20 3.80 -8.56
N SER A 209 20.91 2.78 -9.05
CA SER A 209 20.38 1.42 -9.19
C SER A 209 20.44 0.59 -7.91
N VAL A 210 19.61 -0.45 -7.86
CA VAL A 210 19.69 -1.51 -6.83
C VAL A 210 21.06 -2.21 -6.86
N GLY A 211 21.68 -2.31 -8.05
CA GLY A 211 23.03 -2.86 -8.22
C GLY A 211 24.12 -2.02 -7.53
N GLN A 212 23.95 -0.70 -7.46
CA GLN A 212 24.81 0.20 -6.67
C GLN A 212 24.40 0.31 -5.19
N ARG A 213 23.45 -0.53 -4.74
CA ARG A 213 22.86 -0.50 -3.39
C ARG A 213 22.28 0.86 -2.99
N PHE A 214 21.87 1.68 -3.96
CA PHE A 214 21.24 2.97 -3.65
C PHE A 214 19.94 2.71 -2.86
N PRO A 215 19.74 3.36 -1.70
CA PRO A 215 18.62 3.03 -0.82
C PRO A 215 17.28 3.50 -1.39
N CYS A 216 16.18 2.82 -1.02
CA CYS A 216 14.89 3.51 -1.05
C CYS A 216 14.95 4.67 -0.04
N PHE A 217 14.28 5.79 -0.31
CA PHE A 217 14.21 6.88 0.64
C PHE A 217 12.80 7.44 0.82
N ILE A 218 12.56 8.05 1.98
CA ILE A 218 11.47 9.00 2.22
C ILE A 218 12.11 10.28 2.74
N GLU A 219 11.85 11.42 2.10
CA GLU A 219 12.09 12.75 2.64
C GLU A 219 10.78 13.31 3.19
N MET A 220 10.69 13.45 4.50
CA MET A 220 9.53 14.04 5.18
C MET A 220 9.60 15.57 5.11
N GLU A 221 8.45 16.21 4.91
CA GLU A 221 8.28 17.67 4.99
C GLU A 221 9.29 18.46 4.12
N SER A 222 9.45 18.05 2.85
CA SER A 222 10.44 18.64 1.94
C SER A 222 10.14 20.12 1.65
N LYS A 223 11.21 20.92 1.50
CA LYS A 223 11.15 22.38 1.32
C LYS A 223 10.41 22.85 0.07
N GLU A 224 10.17 21.96 -0.89
CA GLU A 224 9.49 22.24 -2.16
C GLU A 224 7.97 22.44 -2.02
N GLY A 225 7.41 22.22 -0.83
CA GLY A 225 6.04 22.60 -0.46
C GLY A 225 5.48 21.97 0.81
N GLU A 226 6.33 21.60 1.79
CA GLU A 226 5.96 20.84 2.99
C GLU A 226 5.32 19.46 2.67
N TYR A 227 5.73 18.87 1.54
CA TYR A 227 5.27 17.55 1.12
C TYR A 227 6.30 16.46 1.39
N ASP A 228 5.82 15.28 1.76
CA ASP A 228 6.66 14.08 1.81
C ASP A 228 6.93 13.56 0.39
N ILE A 229 8.18 13.24 0.10
CA ILE A 229 8.63 12.67 -1.18
C ILE A 229 9.23 11.30 -0.88
N TYR A 230 8.99 10.31 -1.73
CA TYR A 230 9.65 9.01 -1.64
C TYR A 230 10.35 8.67 -2.95
N GLY A 231 11.46 7.95 -2.83
CA GLY A 231 12.25 7.48 -3.95
C GLY A 231 12.57 6.00 -3.84
N LEU A 232 12.62 5.31 -4.98
CA LEU A 232 13.13 3.95 -5.09
C LEU A 232 14.21 3.90 -6.18
N PRO A 233 15.29 3.13 -5.95
CA PRO A 233 16.38 2.98 -6.90
C PRO A 233 15.90 2.44 -8.26
N SER A 234 16.69 2.67 -9.31
CA SER A 234 16.38 2.12 -10.63
C SER A 234 16.39 0.59 -10.60
N ASN A 235 15.23 0.01 -10.96
CA ASN A 235 14.95 -1.43 -10.93
C ASN A 235 13.76 -1.79 -11.85
N GLU A 236 12.61 -1.12 -11.69
CA GLU A 236 11.40 -1.41 -12.48
C GLU A 236 11.61 -1.14 -13.98
N TYR A 237 12.31 -0.05 -14.26
CA TYR A 237 12.73 0.38 -15.57
C TYR A 237 14.26 0.60 -15.54
N PRO A 238 15.06 -0.15 -16.33
CA PRO A 238 16.50 0.01 -16.37
C PRO A 238 16.90 1.46 -16.67
N GLY A 239 17.73 2.05 -15.79
CA GLY A 239 18.20 3.43 -15.95
C GLY A 239 17.18 4.53 -15.62
N LEU A 240 16.01 4.19 -15.05
CA LEU A 240 15.06 5.19 -14.52
C LEU A 240 14.85 5.02 -13.02
N MET A 241 15.12 6.07 -12.24
CA MET A 241 14.87 6.12 -10.80
C MET A 241 13.43 6.56 -10.54
N LYS A 242 12.73 5.94 -9.59
CA LYS A 242 11.37 6.32 -9.17
C LYS A 242 11.46 7.40 -8.10
N VAL A 243 10.84 8.56 -8.31
CA VAL A 243 10.76 9.65 -7.31
C VAL A 243 9.39 10.29 -7.41
N THR A 244 8.63 10.34 -6.31
CA THR A 244 7.19 10.66 -6.32
C THR A 244 6.74 11.30 -5.01
N LEU A 245 5.74 12.18 -5.07
CA LEU A 245 5.11 12.76 -3.87
C LEU A 245 4.29 11.69 -3.14
N LEU A 246 4.61 11.45 -1.88
CA LEU A 246 3.98 10.40 -1.06
C LEU A 246 2.49 10.62 -0.89
N HIS A 247 2.00 11.86 -0.89
CA HIS A 247 0.58 12.17 -0.64
C HIS A 247 -0.11 12.87 -1.82
N GLY A 248 0.57 12.98 -2.97
CA GLY A 248 0.18 13.87 -4.07
C GLY A 248 0.16 15.35 -3.61
N ASN A 249 -0.42 16.24 -4.41
CA ASN A 249 -0.45 17.68 -4.12
C ASN A 249 -1.54 18.12 -3.11
N ASN A 250 -2.29 17.18 -2.49
CA ASN A 250 -3.43 17.34 -1.55
C ASN A 250 -4.62 18.21 -2.02
N ARG A 251 -4.42 19.24 -2.84
CA ARG A 251 -5.41 20.26 -3.23
C ARG A 251 -6.22 19.91 -4.48
N HIS A 252 -5.62 19.20 -5.45
CA HIS A 252 -6.25 18.92 -6.75
C HIS A 252 -6.24 17.44 -7.15
N SER A 253 -5.78 16.54 -6.27
CA SER A 253 -5.64 15.12 -6.55
C SER A 253 -6.93 14.29 -6.45
N HIS A 254 -8.09 14.85 -6.08
CA HIS A 254 -9.33 14.05 -5.97
C HIS A 254 -9.81 13.57 -7.35
N THR A 255 -10.23 12.31 -7.43
CA THR A 255 -10.76 11.71 -8.65
C THR A 255 -11.77 10.60 -8.32
N GLU A 256 -12.68 10.33 -9.25
CA GLU A 256 -13.46 9.09 -9.27
C GLU A 256 -12.61 7.95 -9.86
N PRO A 257 -12.71 6.71 -9.34
CA PRO A 257 -11.81 5.62 -9.73
C PRO A 257 -11.81 5.30 -11.23
N ASP A 258 -12.98 5.33 -11.87
CA ASP A 258 -13.14 5.07 -13.30
C ASP A 258 -12.85 6.31 -14.18
N GLU A 259 -12.56 7.47 -13.58
CA GLU A 259 -12.23 8.72 -14.27
C GLU A 259 -10.78 9.20 -14.09
N ARG A 260 -9.99 8.52 -13.24
CA ARG A 260 -8.56 8.80 -12.94
C ARG A 260 -7.74 9.26 -14.15
N ASP A 261 -7.89 8.57 -15.28
CA ASP A 261 -7.06 8.79 -16.47
C ASP A 261 -7.53 9.98 -17.33
N LYS A 262 -8.70 10.57 -17.03
CA LYS A 262 -9.15 11.86 -17.59
C LYS A 262 -8.46 13.06 -16.91
N GLN A 263 -7.92 12.89 -15.71
CA GLN A 263 -7.32 13.98 -14.94
C GLN A 263 -5.93 14.34 -15.48
N THR A 264 -5.78 15.59 -15.93
CA THR A 264 -4.57 16.14 -16.57
C THR A 264 -3.71 17.03 -15.68
N ASP A 265 -4.05 17.23 -14.40
CA ASP A 265 -3.23 18.02 -13.47
C ASP A 265 -1.80 17.45 -13.35
N ARG A 266 -0.83 18.37 -13.31
CA ARG A 266 0.62 18.11 -13.25
C ARG A 266 1.32 18.90 -12.15
N GLY A 267 0.59 19.60 -11.26
CA GLY A 267 1.21 20.42 -10.22
C GLY A 267 2.11 19.63 -9.26
N ASP A 268 1.87 18.32 -9.11
CA ASP A 268 2.74 17.39 -8.38
C ASP A 268 4.05 17.08 -9.15
N ILE A 269 3.99 16.93 -10.47
CA ILE A 269 5.16 16.80 -11.35
C ILE A 269 6.04 18.05 -11.27
N ASP A 270 5.46 19.26 -11.28
CA ASP A 270 6.22 20.51 -11.21
C ASP A 270 6.97 20.68 -9.87
N ILE A 271 6.39 20.19 -8.77
CA ILE A 271 7.05 20.08 -7.46
C ILE A 271 8.25 19.13 -7.55
N LEU A 272 8.05 17.95 -8.16
CA LEU A 272 9.10 16.94 -8.31
C LEU A 272 10.23 17.39 -9.26
N VAL A 273 9.95 18.15 -10.32
CA VAL A 273 10.99 18.74 -11.20
C VAL A 273 11.92 19.65 -10.39
N ARG A 274 11.39 20.51 -9.51
CA ARG A 274 12.20 21.36 -8.63
C ARG A 274 13.04 20.52 -7.66
N TYR A 275 12.42 19.54 -7.02
CA TYR A 275 13.09 18.63 -6.10
C TYR A 275 14.25 17.87 -6.75
N VAL A 276 14.01 17.23 -7.91
CA VAL A 276 15.00 16.46 -8.65
C VAL A 276 16.15 17.37 -9.11
N THR A 277 15.84 18.57 -9.61
CA THR A 277 16.86 19.56 -10.02
C THR A 277 17.79 19.94 -8.86
N ARG A 278 17.25 20.09 -7.63
CA ARG A 278 18.02 20.50 -6.45
C ARG A 278 18.76 19.34 -5.77
N CYS A 279 18.06 18.24 -5.51
CA CYS A 279 18.52 17.16 -4.63
C CYS A 279 19.15 15.97 -5.38
N LEU A 280 18.77 15.74 -6.64
CA LEU A 280 19.15 14.55 -7.40
C LEU A 280 19.76 14.94 -8.76
N SER A 281 20.85 15.70 -8.70
CA SER A 281 21.52 16.28 -9.87
C SER A 281 22.04 15.25 -10.90
N GLY A 282 22.17 13.97 -10.52
CA GLY A 282 22.47 12.86 -11.44
C GLY A 282 21.29 12.41 -12.31
N LEU A 283 20.07 12.94 -12.09
CA LEU A 283 18.89 12.68 -12.91
C LEU A 283 18.67 13.78 -13.95
N VAL A 284 18.03 13.43 -15.07
CA VAL A 284 17.43 14.39 -16.00
C VAL A 284 16.19 14.98 -15.34
N PRO A 285 16.05 16.31 -15.21
CA PRO A 285 14.95 16.97 -14.47
C PRO A 285 13.64 17.03 -15.27
N VAL A 286 13.32 15.98 -16.01
CA VAL A 286 12.06 15.76 -16.73
C VAL A 286 11.70 14.28 -16.55
N PRO A 287 10.47 13.94 -16.12
CA PRO A 287 10.08 12.54 -15.96
C PRO A 287 10.06 11.85 -17.34
N ALA A 288 10.74 10.71 -17.44
CA ALA A 288 10.77 9.88 -18.63
C ALA A 288 9.52 9.00 -18.76
N VAL A 289 8.94 8.59 -17.63
CA VAL A 289 7.66 7.87 -17.54
C VAL A 289 6.84 8.45 -16.39
N VAL A 290 5.53 8.57 -16.61
CA VAL A 290 4.55 8.90 -15.57
C VAL A 290 3.45 7.85 -15.61
N GLU A 291 3.26 7.10 -14.52
CA GLU A 291 2.13 6.18 -14.33
C GLU A 291 1.05 6.82 -13.44
N ASN A 292 -0.21 6.47 -13.67
CA ASN A 292 -1.32 6.90 -12.82
C ASN A 292 -1.66 5.81 -11.79
N CYS A 293 -1.51 6.13 -10.50
CA CYS A 293 -1.95 5.29 -9.38
C CYS A 293 -3.10 5.99 -8.62
N MET A 294 -3.73 5.30 -7.67
CA MET A 294 -4.74 5.87 -6.77
C MET A 294 -4.52 5.45 -5.33
N TYR A 295 -4.74 6.37 -4.41
CA TYR A 295 -4.94 6.06 -2.99
C TYR A 295 -6.39 6.27 -2.60
N MET A 296 -6.82 5.54 -1.56
CA MET A 296 -8.13 5.71 -0.93
C MET A 296 -7.88 6.06 0.54
N VAL A 297 -8.15 7.31 0.89
CA VAL A 297 -7.66 7.98 2.10
C VAL A 297 -8.81 8.24 3.07
N THR A 298 -8.61 7.88 4.34
CA THR A 298 -9.48 8.20 5.48
C THR A 298 -9.14 9.56 6.09
N PRO A 299 -10.07 10.22 6.81
CA PRO A 299 -9.81 11.51 7.47
C PRO A 299 -8.60 11.49 8.42
N ASP A 300 -8.45 10.40 9.18
CA ASP A 300 -7.35 10.16 10.13
C ASP A 300 -6.17 9.41 9.51
N ARG A 301 -6.23 9.14 8.20
CA ARG A 301 -5.29 8.32 7.43
C ARG A 301 -5.11 6.86 7.91
N ASN A 302 -5.81 6.40 8.94
CA ASN A 302 -5.75 5.01 9.42
C ASN A 302 -6.64 4.07 8.60
N PHE A 303 -6.34 2.78 8.65
CA PHE A 303 -7.10 1.77 7.89
C PHE A 303 -8.54 1.60 8.42
N VAL A 304 -9.40 0.98 7.62
CA VAL A 304 -10.70 0.46 8.06
C VAL A 304 -10.62 -1.06 8.00
N LEU A 305 -10.68 -1.72 9.15
CA LEU A 305 -10.63 -3.18 9.32
C LEU A 305 -11.74 -3.57 10.29
N ASP A 306 -12.93 -3.88 9.77
CA ASP A 306 -14.13 -4.03 10.61
C ASP A 306 -15.19 -4.93 9.97
N SER A 307 -16.21 -5.30 10.76
CA SER A 307 -17.44 -5.93 10.27
C SER A 307 -18.48 -4.86 9.90
N HIS A 308 -19.32 -5.14 8.91
CA HIS A 308 -20.46 -4.31 8.57
C HIS A 308 -21.48 -4.33 9.73
N SER A 309 -21.95 -3.15 10.15
CA SER A 309 -22.84 -2.98 11.31
C SER A 309 -24.13 -3.83 11.24
N THR A 310 -24.81 -3.82 10.09
CA THR A 310 -26.03 -4.62 9.85
C THR A 310 -25.76 -6.09 9.51
N TYR A 311 -24.62 -6.40 8.89
CA TYR A 311 -24.34 -7.69 8.25
C TYR A 311 -23.03 -8.26 8.78
N GLY A 312 -23.04 -8.85 9.98
CA GLY A 312 -21.83 -9.27 10.68
C GLY A 312 -20.95 -10.30 9.94
N ASN A 313 -21.48 -10.99 8.93
CA ASN A 313 -20.74 -11.88 8.03
C ASN A 313 -20.05 -11.15 6.85
N THR A 314 -20.21 -9.83 6.74
CA THR A 314 -19.54 -8.96 5.76
C THR A 314 -18.42 -8.19 6.45
N ILE A 315 -17.20 -8.42 6.04
CA ILE A 315 -15.98 -7.83 6.57
C ILE A 315 -15.42 -6.82 5.56
N ILE A 316 -14.86 -5.72 6.04
CA ILE A 316 -14.44 -4.58 5.23
C ILE A 316 -12.97 -4.28 5.49
N GLY A 317 -12.16 -4.31 4.43
CA GLY A 317 -10.78 -3.84 4.40
C GLY A 317 -10.66 -2.65 3.46
N ALA A 318 -10.62 -1.43 4.01
CA ALA A 318 -10.61 -0.18 3.25
C ALA A 318 -9.67 0.89 3.87
N GLY A 319 -9.63 2.09 3.29
CA GLY A 319 -8.93 3.24 3.87
C GLY A 319 -7.40 3.13 3.97
N PHE A 320 -6.75 2.40 3.07
CA PHE A 320 -5.30 2.08 3.18
C PHE A 320 -4.34 3.26 2.96
N SER A 321 -4.87 4.46 2.66
CA SER A 321 -4.23 5.78 2.76
C SER A 321 -2.83 5.91 2.14
N GLY A 322 -2.56 5.09 1.11
CA GLY A 322 -1.31 5.11 0.35
C GLY A 322 -0.19 4.21 0.83
N TYR A 323 -0.28 3.67 2.04
CA TYR A 323 0.84 2.95 2.66
C TYR A 323 0.52 1.51 3.08
N GLY A 324 -0.73 1.04 2.92
CA GLY A 324 -1.16 -0.30 3.34
C GLY A 324 -0.53 -1.50 2.62
N PHE A 325 0.11 -1.35 1.45
CA PHE A 325 0.66 -2.51 0.70
C PHE A 325 1.60 -3.37 1.55
N LYS A 326 2.51 -2.73 2.30
CA LYS A 326 3.48 -3.43 3.16
C LYS A 326 2.85 -4.20 4.34
N PHE A 327 1.59 -3.91 4.65
CA PHE A 327 0.80 -4.63 5.66
C PHE A 327 -0.05 -5.74 5.03
N GLY A 328 0.03 -5.97 3.71
CA GLY A 328 -0.76 -6.98 2.98
C GLY A 328 -0.90 -8.32 3.70
N PRO A 329 0.20 -8.97 4.12
CA PRO A 329 0.12 -10.28 4.76
C PRO A 329 -0.56 -10.24 6.15
N ILE A 330 -0.24 -9.24 6.99
CA ILE A 330 -0.83 -9.12 8.33
C ILE A 330 -2.30 -8.69 8.27
N ILE A 331 -2.67 -7.79 7.36
CA ILE A 331 -4.07 -7.42 7.12
C ILE A 331 -4.84 -8.61 6.54
N GLY A 332 -4.24 -9.38 5.63
CA GLY A 332 -4.81 -10.63 5.13
C GLY A 332 -5.13 -11.61 6.25
N LYS A 333 -4.20 -11.77 7.21
CA LYS A 333 -4.41 -12.58 8.42
C LYS A 333 -5.58 -12.03 9.24
N LEU A 334 -5.58 -10.73 9.59
CA LEU A 334 -6.61 -10.09 10.41
C LEU A 334 -8.01 -10.16 9.78
N LEU A 335 -8.12 -9.89 8.47
CA LEU A 335 -9.38 -9.99 7.73
C LEU A 335 -9.87 -11.45 7.64
N SER A 336 -8.95 -12.43 7.52
CA SER A 336 -9.33 -13.85 7.56
C SER A 336 -9.83 -14.29 8.94
N GLN A 337 -9.23 -13.79 10.03
CA GLN A 337 -9.68 -14.03 11.40
C GLN A 337 -11.09 -13.47 11.61
N LEU A 338 -11.32 -12.20 11.23
CA LEU A 338 -12.64 -11.57 11.28
C LEU A 338 -13.69 -12.36 10.47
N ALA A 339 -13.36 -12.75 9.24
CA ALA A 339 -14.25 -13.54 8.39
C ALA A 339 -14.59 -14.88 9.05
N MET A 340 -13.62 -15.60 9.60
CA MET A 340 -13.84 -16.87 10.30
C MET A 340 -14.56 -16.71 11.66
N GLY A 341 -14.83 -15.50 12.13
CA GLY A 341 -15.43 -15.24 13.44
C GLY A 341 -14.48 -15.44 14.62
N GLN A 342 -13.17 -15.38 14.36
CA GLN A 342 -12.11 -15.51 15.37
C GLN A 342 -11.80 -14.14 15.99
N VAL A 343 -11.25 -14.16 17.21
CA VAL A 343 -10.68 -12.95 17.82
C VAL A 343 -9.43 -12.55 17.02
N PRO A 344 -9.34 -11.30 16.51
CA PRO A 344 -8.15 -10.84 15.80
C PRO A 344 -6.91 -10.85 16.69
N SER A 345 -5.73 -11.15 16.13
CA SER A 345 -4.49 -11.21 16.93
C SER A 345 -3.89 -9.84 17.29
N TYR A 346 -4.54 -8.75 16.90
CA TYR A 346 -4.18 -7.37 17.24
C TYR A 346 -5.44 -6.60 17.65
N ASP A 347 -5.29 -5.57 18.49
CA ASP A 347 -6.39 -4.64 18.76
C ASP A 347 -6.74 -3.85 17.49
N LEU A 348 -7.99 -4.00 17.04
CA LEU A 348 -8.52 -3.31 15.87
C LEU A 348 -9.26 -2.01 16.21
N SER A 349 -9.29 -1.60 17.49
CA SER A 349 -9.94 -0.35 17.93
C SER A 349 -9.54 0.89 17.10
N PRO A 350 -8.26 1.11 16.73
CA PRO A 350 -7.85 2.20 15.83
C PRO A 350 -8.42 2.10 14.40
N PHE A 351 -8.90 0.93 13.98
CA PHE A 351 -9.34 0.64 12.61
C PHE A 351 -10.86 0.44 12.47
N ARG A 352 -11.62 0.51 13.57
CA ARG A 352 -13.08 0.39 13.56
C ARG A 352 -13.75 1.53 12.79
N ILE A 353 -14.91 1.25 12.21
CA ILE A 353 -15.72 2.23 11.46
C ILE A 353 -16.31 3.28 12.41
N GLN A 354 -16.69 2.89 13.64
CA GLN A 354 -17.38 3.78 14.58
C GLN A 354 -16.49 4.93 15.08
N ARG A 355 -15.16 4.88 14.90
CA ARG A 355 -14.24 5.96 15.31
C ARG A 355 -14.55 7.30 14.63
N PHE A 356 -15.22 7.29 13.48
CA PHE A 356 -15.66 8.50 12.78
C PHE A 356 -17.03 9.02 13.22
N GLN A 357 -17.82 8.25 13.99
CA GLN A 357 -19.18 8.63 14.38
C GLN A 357 -19.20 9.74 15.46
N SER A 358 -18.09 9.94 16.19
CA SER A 358 -17.91 11.06 17.12
C SER A 358 -17.76 12.42 16.42
N HIS A 359 -17.13 12.46 15.24
CA HIS A 359 -16.93 13.69 14.46
C HIS A 359 -18.20 14.23 13.80
N ALA A 360 -19.25 13.40 13.65
CA ALA A 360 -20.53 13.82 13.09
C ALA A 360 -21.40 14.64 14.07
N ARG A 361 -21.06 14.68 15.36
CA ARG A 361 -21.82 15.43 16.40
C ARG A 361 -21.18 16.76 16.81
N SER A 362 -20.04 17.11 16.23
CA SER A 362 -19.25 18.32 16.58
C SER A 362 -19.28 19.39 15.47
N SER A 363 -20.15 19.21 14.47
CA SER A 363 -20.28 20.04 13.27
C SER A 363 -21.73 20.42 12.93
N LEU A 364 -22.60 20.47 13.96
CA LEU A 364 -23.95 21.03 13.95
C LEU A 364 -24.07 22.13 15.01
#